data_AF-A0A7Y5BQH2-F1
#
_entry.id   AF-A0A7Y5BQH2-F1
#
_cell.length_a   1.000
_cell.length_b   1.000
_cell.length_c   1.000
_cell.angle_alpha   90.00
_cell.angle_beta   90.00
_cell.angle_gamma   90.00
#
_symmetry.space_group_name_H-M   'P 1'
#
loop_
_entity.id
_entity.type
_entity.pdbx_description
1 polymer ?
#
loop_
_entity_poly.entity_id
_entity_poly.type
_entity_poly.pdbx_seq_one_letter_code
_entity_poly.pdbx_strand_id
1 'polypeptide(L)' 'MTEPTPEINSFVIRFVHSALEENPAHLRGSIRHIQSNEEKTFILWQEAEQFIKRYIPLDQISPPQISEEN' A
#
# COMPACT_ATOMS: atom_id res chain seq x y z
N MET A 1 -28.86 -15.48 -10.20
CA MET A 1 -28.04 -14.83 -9.16
C MET A 1 -26.69 -14.59 -9.79
N THR A 2 -26.36 -13.34 -10.14
CA THR A 2 -25.01 -12.98 -10.61
C THR A 2 -24.14 -12.81 -9.39
N GLU A 3 -23.23 -13.75 -9.15
CA GLU A 3 -22.21 -13.59 -8.12
C GLU A 3 -21.34 -12.38 -8.51
N PRO A 4 -21.02 -11.48 -7.57
CA PRO A 4 -20.18 -10.33 -7.87
C PRO A 4 -18.80 -10.83 -8.28
N THR A 5 -18.32 -10.40 -9.45
CA THR A 5 -16.95 -10.65 -9.88
C THR A 5 -16.00 -10.07 -8.82
N PRO A 6 -14.99 -10.82 -8.36
CA PRO A 6 -14.05 -10.30 -7.37
C PRO A 6 -13.34 -9.07 -7.92
N GLU A 7 -13.40 -7.97 -7.16
CA GLU A 7 -12.68 -6.74 -7.50
C GLU A 7 -11.23 -6.86 -7.05
N ILE A 8 -10.31 -7.05 -8.01
CA ILE A 8 -8.88 -7.14 -7.74
C ILE A 8 -8.26 -5.75 -7.88
N ASN A 9 -7.66 -5.25 -6.81
CA ASN A 9 -6.86 -4.03 -6.78
C ASN A 9 -5.37 -4.40 -6.59
N SER A 10 -4.46 -3.79 -7.37
CA SER A 10 -3.05 -4.17 -7.37
C SER A 10 -2.14 -2.95 -7.39
N PHE A 11 -1.12 -2.97 -6.55
CA PHE A 11 -0.19 -1.85 -6.39
C PHE A 11 1.24 -2.32 -6.54
N VAL A 12 2.06 -1.50 -7.20
CA VAL A 12 3.52 -1.67 -7.22
C VAL A 12 4.13 -0.51 -6.45
N ILE A 13 4.93 -0.85 -5.43
CA ILE A 13 5.63 0.12 -4.60
C ILE A 13 7.13 -0.01 -4.88
N ARG A 14 7.78 1.10 -5.19
CA ARG A 14 9.22 1.20 -5.40
C ARG A 14 9.81 2.09 -4.32
N PHE A 15 10.66 1.53 -3.48
CA PHE A 15 11.41 2.31 -2.51
C PHE A 15 12.69 2.84 -3.13
N VAL A 16 13.01 4.11 -2.85
CA VAL A 16 14.28 4.71 -3.21
C VAL A 16 15.09 4.83 -1.93
N HIS A 17 15.92 3.82 -1.67
CA HIS A 17 16.83 3.85 -0.53
C HIS A 17 18.11 4.59 -0.93
N SER A 18 18.32 5.78 -0.36
CA SER A 18 19.65 6.41 -0.41
C SER A 18 20.50 5.80 0.68
N ALA A 19 21.63 5.19 0.30
CA ALA A 19 22.59 4.56 1.22
C ALA A 19 23.21 5.51 2.28
N LEU A 20 22.80 6.78 2.30
CA LEU A 20 23.31 7.83 3.17
C LEU A 20 22.35 8.22 4.31
N GLU A 21 21.09 7.75 4.31
CA GLU A 21 20.13 8.15 5.33
C GLU A 21 20.05 7.09 6.44
N GLU A 22 20.69 7.38 7.57
CA GLU A 22 20.63 6.55 8.80
C GLU A 22 19.24 6.54 9.46
N ASN A 23 18.24 7.21 8.86
CA ASN A 23 16.91 7.32 9.44
C ASN A 23 15.88 6.48 8.65
N PRO A 24 15.48 5.30 9.18
CA PRO A 24 14.49 4.44 8.54
C PRO A 24 13.09 5.07 8.45
N ALA A 25 12.85 6.22 9.08
CA ALA A 25 11.59 6.95 9.02
C ALA A 25 11.34 7.66 7.67
N HIS A 26 12.37 7.85 6.83
CA HIS A 26 12.24 8.49 5.51
C HIS A 26 12.15 7.45 4.39
N LEU A 27 11.15 6.58 4.46
CA LEU A 27 10.79 5.71 3.34
C LEU A 27 10.18 6.57 2.23
N ARG A 28 11.01 6.95 1.26
CA ARG A 28 10.58 7.61 0.04
C ARG A 28 10.54 6.64 -1.13
N GLY A 29 9.71 6.96 -2.12
CA GLY A 29 9.49 6.06 -3.24
C GLY A 29 8.40 6.51 -4.18
N SER A 30 7.90 5.57 -4.98
CA SER A 30 6.69 5.73 -5.76
C SER A 30 5.75 4.54 -5.59
N ILE A 31 4.46 4.80 -5.64
CA ILE A 31 3.39 3.81 -5.65
C ILE A 31 2.58 3.97 -6.94
N ARG A 32 2.30 2.86 -7.61
CA ARG A 32 1.48 2.83 -8.82
C ARG A 32 0.32 1.85 -8.66
N HIS A 33 -0.89 2.31 -8.92
CA HIS A 33 -2.06 1.45 -9.07
C HIS A 33 -2.09 0.88 -10.48
N ILE A 34 -2.12 -0.45 -10.61
CA ILE A 34 -1.94 -1.13 -11.90
C ILE A 34 -3.19 -0.96 -12.79
N GLN A 35 -4.38 -1.00 -12.21
CA GLN A 35 -5.65 -0.97 -12.92
C GLN A 35 -5.94 0.41 -13.53
N SER A 36 -5.65 1.50 -12.80
CA SER A 36 -5.82 2.87 -13.30
C SER A 36 -4.56 3.44 -13.96
N ASN A 37 -3.41 2.76 -13.83
CA ASN A 37 -2.09 3.26 -14.20
C ASN A 37 -1.74 4.62 -13.54
N GLU A 38 -2.40 4.96 -12.43
CA GLU A 38 -2.11 6.17 -11.64
C GLU A 38 -0.87 5.92 -10.79
N GLU A 39 0.08 6.84 -10.84
CA GLU A 39 1.33 6.78 -10.07
C GLU A 39 1.48 8.03 -9.19
N LYS A 40 1.97 7.82 -7.97
CA LYS A 40 2.24 8.88 -7.00
C LYS A 40 3.61 8.65 -6.36
N THR A 41 4.43 9.69 -6.30
CA THR A 41 5.65 9.70 -5.49
C THR A 41 5.31 10.02 -4.02
N PHE A 42 6.07 9.44 -3.10
CA PHE A 42 5.92 9.68 -1.66
C PHE A 42 7.29 9.89 -1.02
N ILE A 43 7.33 10.71 0.03
CA ILE A 43 8.48 10.89 0.91
C ILE A 43 8.24 10.33 2.31
N LEU A 44 6.97 10.08 2.64
CA LEU A 44 6.52 9.44 3.86
C LEU A 44 5.62 8.24 3.51
N TRP A 45 5.75 7.15 4.25
CA TRP A 45 4.94 5.95 4.04
C TRP A 45 3.43 6.22 4.12
N GLN A 46 3.02 7.12 5.01
CA GLN A 46 1.63 7.53 5.21
C GLN A 46 0.99 8.11 3.92
N GLU A 47 1.79 8.71 3.03
CA GLU A 47 1.29 9.23 1.75
C GLU A 47 0.95 8.11 0.75
N ALA A 48 1.67 6.98 0.84
CA ALA A 48 1.39 5.78 0.06
C ALA A 48 0.16 5.05 0.64
N GLU A 49 0.02 4.97 1.96
CA GLU A 49 -1.19 4.43 2.60
C GLU A 49 -2.43 5.22 2.21
N GLN A 50 -2.38 6.56 2.26
CA GLN A 50 -3.49 7.40 1.82
C GLN A 50 -3.84 7.20 0.34
N PHE A 51 -2.86 6.88 -0.50
CA PHE A 51 -3.11 6.54 -1.90
C PHE A 51 -3.87 5.22 -2.03
N ILE A 52 -3.44 4.18 -1.30
CA ILE A 52 -4.11 2.87 -1.29
C ILE A 52 -5.55 2.99 -0.75
N LYS A 53 -5.76 3.82 0.29
CA LYS A 53 -7.07 4.07 0.88
C LYS A 53 -8.13 4.62 -0.09
N ARG A 54 -7.70 5.18 -1.23
CA ARG A 54 -8.63 5.64 -2.29
C ARG A 54 -9.29 4.49 -3.05
N TYR A 55 -8.65 3.32 -3.08
CA TYR A 55 -9.08 2.17 -3.86
C TYR A 55 -9.53 1.01 -2.96
N ILE A 56 -8.98 0.89 -1.74
CA ILE A 56 -9.35 -0.16 -0.79
C ILE A 56 -9.68 0.49 0.56
N PRO A 57 -10.83 0.17 1.19
CA PRO A 57 -11.14 0.61 2.55
C PRO A 57 -10.28 -0.15 3.57
N LEU A 58 -9.01 0.24 3.71
CA LEU A 58 -8.04 -0.41 4.62
C LEU A 58 -8.53 -0.46 6.08
N ASP A 59 -9.36 0.51 6.51
CA ASP A 59 -9.90 0.57 7.86
C ASP A 59 -10.92 -0.55 8.18
N GLN A 60 -11.35 -1.32 7.17
CA GLN A 60 -12.24 -2.47 7.34
C GLN A 60 -11.49 -3.81 7.34
N ILE A 61 -10.20 -3.80 6.98
CA ILE A 61 -9.35 -4.98 7.05
C ILE A 61 -8.90 -5.11 8.50
N SER A 62 -9.67 -5.86 9.29
CA SER A 62 -9.20 -6.27 10.62
C SER A 62 -7.87 -7.00 10.43
N PRO A 63 -6.77 -6.58 11.11
CA PRO A 63 -5.52 -7.31 11.01
C PRO A 63 -5.81 -8.77 11.35
N PRO A 64 -5.27 -9.74 10.59
CA PRO A 64 -5.45 -11.14 10.92
C PRO A 64 -5.03 -11.30 12.38
N GLN A 65 -5.94 -11.80 13.22
CA GLN A 65 -5.61 -12.19 14.58
C GLN A 65 -4.65 -13.37 14.42
N ILE A 66 -3.36 -13.09 14.43
CA ILE A 66 -2.34 -14.14 14.45
C ILE A 66 -2.47 -14.76 15.83
N SER A 67 -3.24 -15.84 15.92
CA SER A 67 -3.25 -16.70 17.10
C SER A 67 -1.84 -17.27 17.21
N GLU A 68 -1.02 -16.72 18.11
CA GLU A 68 0.17 -17.40 18.60
C GLU A 68 -0.30 -18.68 19.31
N GLU A 69 -0.32 -19.79 18.57
CA GLU A 69 -0.44 -21.12 19.15
C GLU A 69 0.89 -21.44 19.85
N ASN A 70 0.80 -21.67 21.16
CA ASN A 70 1.91 -21.86 22.11
C ASN A 70 2.37 -23.32 22.13
#